data_AF-A0A2Z3X6N0-F1
#
_entry.id   AF-A0A2Z3X6N0-F1
#
_cell.length_a   1.000
_cell.length_b   1.000
_cell.length_c   1.000
_cell.angle_alpha   90.00
_cell.angle_beta   90.00
_cell.angle_gamma   90.00
#
_symmetry.space_group_name_H-M   'P 1'
#
loop_
_entity.id
_entity.type
_entity.pdbx_description
1 polymer ?
#
loop_
_entity_poly.entity_id
_entity_poly.type
_entity_poly.pdbx_seq_one_letter_code
_entity_poly.pdbx_strand_id
1 'polypeptide(L)'
;MKTGPLNESELEWLDDVLTKYNTDKAILDVSELDGLLTAVLSSPYEIEPEQWLVAIWGGAQYVPRWSSEKEMTRFMNLAFQHMADTADRLDEYPEQFEPLFGLREIDEHELTIVEEWCFGYMRGVALSDWSALPDTLKPALEAIALHGTEENFAVVEKLTPEEFEESVDAIRLAALDLHAWWMAHPQETPVKVPVKVDAKVGRNDPCPCGSGKKYKQCCLH
;
A
#
# COMPACT_ATOMS: atom_id res chain seq x y z
N MET A 1 -2.00 -3.28 24.21
CA MET A 1 -1.26 -3.81 23.05
C MET A 1 0.16 -4.04 23.47
N LYS A 2 0.83 -5.09 22.96
CA LYS A 2 2.29 -5.17 23.08
C LYS A 2 2.87 -3.94 22.37
N THR A 3 3.88 -3.33 22.96
CA THR A 3 4.60 -2.17 22.43
C THR A 3 5.98 -2.65 22.04
N GLY A 4 6.21 -2.86 20.75
CA GLY A 4 7.49 -3.35 20.21
C GLY A 4 7.31 -4.10 18.89
N PRO A 5 8.41 -4.41 18.20
CA PRO A 5 8.40 -5.09 16.90
C PRO A 5 7.72 -6.45 16.99
N LEU A 6 7.18 -6.91 15.86
CA LEU A 6 6.72 -8.28 15.73
C LEU A 6 7.90 -9.23 15.91
N ASN A 7 7.66 -10.34 16.60
CA ASN A 7 8.65 -11.43 16.65
C ASN A 7 8.47 -12.39 15.46
N GLU A 8 9.44 -13.28 15.25
CA GLU A 8 9.45 -14.26 14.16
C GLU A 8 8.15 -15.07 14.05
N SER A 9 7.61 -15.57 15.18
CA SER A 9 6.35 -16.34 15.17
C SER A 9 5.10 -15.48 14.88
N GLU A 10 5.17 -14.17 15.09
CA GLU A 10 4.10 -13.24 14.72
C GLU A 10 4.16 -12.90 13.23
N LEU A 11 5.36 -12.78 12.66
CA LEU A 11 5.60 -12.61 11.22
C LEU A 11 5.22 -13.87 10.44
N GLU A 12 5.68 -15.05 10.86
CA GLU A 12 5.31 -16.34 10.25
C GLU A 12 3.78 -16.54 10.27
N TRP A 13 3.12 -16.15 11.37
CA TRP A 13 1.66 -16.24 11.43
C TRP A 13 0.95 -15.27 10.48
N LEU A 14 1.48 -14.06 10.27
CA LEU A 14 0.93 -13.12 9.28
C LEU A 14 1.09 -13.71 7.87
N ASP A 15 2.26 -14.29 7.58
CA ASP A 15 2.57 -14.91 6.29
C ASP A 15 1.64 -16.08 5.97
N ASP A 16 1.42 -16.96 6.95
CA ASP A 16 0.45 -18.06 6.88
C ASP A 16 -0.97 -17.56 6.56
N VAL A 17 -1.38 -16.44 7.16
CA VAL A 17 -2.70 -15.85 6.95
C VAL A 17 -2.84 -15.22 5.58
N LEU A 18 -1.80 -14.51 5.11
CA LEU A 18 -1.75 -13.95 3.76
C LEU A 18 -1.83 -15.08 2.73
N THR A 19 -1.01 -16.13 2.89
CA THR A 19 -1.02 -17.33 2.05
C THR A 19 -2.39 -18.03 2.05
N LYS A 20 -3.00 -18.22 3.23
CA LYS A 20 -4.30 -18.88 3.37
C LYS A 20 -5.42 -18.16 2.61
N TYR A 21 -5.38 -16.83 2.58
CA TYR A 21 -6.41 -15.99 1.96
C TYR A 21 -5.98 -15.42 0.60
N ASN A 22 -4.85 -15.88 0.07
CA ASN A 22 -4.25 -15.32 -1.12
C ASN A 22 -5.16 -15.46 -2.35
N THR A 23 -5.10 -14.44 -3.20
CA THR A 23 -5.68 -14.40 -4.54
C THR A 23 -4.71 -13.67 -5.45
N ASP A 24 -4.85 -13.77 -6.77
CA ASP A 24 -4.02 -13.01 -7.73
C ASP A 24 -4.08 -11.48 -7.58
N LYS A 25 -4.87 -10.95 -6.63
CA LYS A 25 -5.03 -9.52 -6.33
C LYS A 25 -4.51 -9.13 -4.95
N ALA A 26 -4.38 -10.08 -4.03
CA ALA A 26 -3.87 -9.82 -2.70
C ALA A 26 -2.35 -9.57 -2.75
N ILE A 27 -1.81 -9.01 -1.67
CA ILE A 27 -0.38 -9.05 -1.42
C ILE A 27 0.05 -10.48 -1.13
N LEU A 28 1.30 -10.81 -1.45
CA LEU A 28 1.83 -12.16 -1.38
C LEU A 28 2.22 -12.57 0.03
N ASP A 29 2.98 -11.72 0.73
CA ASP A 29 3.66 -12.08 1.97
C ASP A 29 3.84 -10.86 2.90
N VAL A 30 4.54 -11.08 4.02
CA VAL A 30 4.85 -10.01 4.98
C VAL A 30 5.84 -8.96 4.44
N SER A 31 6.65 -9.30 3.44
CA SER A 31 7.56 -8.37 2.76
C SER A 31 6.77 -7.34 1.94
N GLU A 32 5.79 -7.80 1.15
CA GLU A 32 4.86 -6.91 0.43
C GLU A 32 3.98 -6.09 1.40
N LEU A 33 3.61 -6.65 2.56
CA LEU A 33 2.91 -5.90 3.60
C LEU A 33 3.78 -4.77 4.16
N ASP A 34 5.05 -5.04 4.46
CA ASP A 34 5.99 -4.05 4.99
C ASP A 34 6.21 -2.89 4.02
N GLY A 35 6.43 -3.20 2.73
CA GLY A 35 6.54 -2.19 1.68
C GLY A 35 5.29 -1.33 1.56
N LEU A 36 4.11 -1.96 1.55
CA LEU A 36 2.81 -1.26 1.51
C LEU A 36 2.67 -0.29 2.68
N LEU A 37 2.94 -0.74 3.89
CA LEU A 37 2.82 0.09 5.10
C LEU A 37 3.85 1.21 5.12
N THR A 38 5.08 0.96 4.65
CA THR A 38 6.12 1.99 4.52
C THR A 38 5.67 3.09 3.57
N ALA A 39 5.11 2.76 2.41
CA ALA A 39 4.59 3.77 1.48
C ALA A 39 3.36 4.52 2.02
N VAL A 40 2.51 3.84 2.80
CA VAL A 40 1.37 4.47 3.48
C VAL A 40 1.84 5.51 4.51
N LEU A 41 2.87 5.19 5.29
CA LEU A 41 3.49 6.11 6.25
C LEU A 41 4.24 7.25 5.55
N SER A 42 4.80 6.98 4.38
CA SER A 42 5.52 7.95 3.54
C SER A 42 4.60 8.74 2.60
N SER A 43 3.28 8.70 2.80
CA SER A 43 2.33 9.28 1.85
C SER A 43 2.22 10.81 1.96
N PRO A 44 2.06 11.53 0.84
CA PRO A 44 1.79 12.98 0.84
C PRO A 44 0.53 13.40 1.60
N TYR A 45 -0.45 12.50 1.66
CA TYR A 45 -1.74 12.70 2.31
C TYR A 45 -2.00 11.57 3.30
N GLU A 46 -2.73 11.85 4.37
CA GLU A 46 -3.22 10.82 5.28
C GLU A 46 -4.07 9.79 4.52
N ILE A 47 -3.70 8.51 4.66
CA ILE A 47 -4.44 7.37 4.11
C ILE A 47 -5.19 6.72 5.27
N GLU A 48 -6.52 6.71 5.17
CA GLU A 48 -7.37 6.11 6.18
C GLU A 48 -7.13 4.59 6.28
N PRO A 49 -7.21 3.99 7.48
CA PRO A 49 -6.92 2.57 7.62
C PRO A 49 -7.71 1.64 6.71
N GLU A 50 -8.98 1.94 6.48
CA GLU A 50 -9.83 1.16 5.57
C GLU A 50 -9.23 1.06 4.16
N GLN A 51 -8.55 2.11 3.68
CA GLN A 51 -8.00 2.13 2.33
C GLN A 51 -6.84 1.13 2.17
N TRP A 52 -5.84 1.18 3.05
CA TRP A 52 -4.71 0.26 2.95
C TRP A 52 -5.06 -1.17 3.38
N LEU A 53 -5.98 -1.34 4.34
CA LEU A 53 -6.50 -2.66 4.72
C LEU A 53 -7.22 -3.36 3.57
N VAL A 54 -7.94 -2.60 2.75
CA VAL A 54 -8.57 -3.10 1.52
C VAL A 54 -7.53 -3.36 0.44
N ALA A 55 -6.49 -2.53 0.35
CA ALA A 55 -5.41 -2.67 -0.63
C ALA A 55 -4.60 -3.97 -0.45
N ILE A 56 -4.42 -4.44 0.80
CA ILE A 56 -3.82 -5.74 1.13
C ILE A 56 -4.47 -6.86 0.31
N TRP A 57 -5.78 -6.81 0.12
CA TRP A 57 -6.53 -7.87 -0.58
C TRP A 57 -6.77 -7.54 -2.06
N GLY A 58 -6.32 -6.38 -2.54
CA GLY A 58 -6.53 -5.92 -3.92
C GLY A 58 -7.92 -5.35 -4.20
N GLY A 59 -8.69 -4.99 -3.17
CA GLY A 59 -10.00 -4.35 -3.30
C GLY A 59 -11.09 -4.92 -2.40
N ALA A 60 -12.15 -4.15 -2.17
CA ALA A 60 -13.19 -4.46 -1.18
C ALA A 60 -13.91 -5.79 -1.46
N GLN A 61 -14.00 -6.17 -2.74
CA GLN A 61 -14.58 -7.43 -3.19
C GLN A 61 -13.71 -8.67 -2.92
N TYR A 62 -12.42 -8.48 -2.64
CA TYR A 62 -11.45 -9.53 -2.39
C TYR A 62 -11.09 -9.68 -0.90
N VAL A 63 -11.62 -8.80 -0.04
CA VAL A 63 -11.46 -8.92 1.41
C VAL A 63 -11.93 -10.31 1.86
N PRO A 64 -11.11 -11.04 2.65
CA PRO A 64 -11.35 -12.44 2.94
C PRO A 64 -12.60 -12.64 3.79
N ARG A 65 -13.25 -13.78 3.54
CA ARG A 65 -14.20 -14.34 4.50
C ARG A 65 -13.40 -15.03 5.60
N TRP A 66 -13.08 -14.26 6.63
CA TRP A 66 -12.35 -14.73 7.80
C TRP A 66 -12.98 -15.98 8.42
N SER A 67 -12.14 -16.92 8.85
CA SER A 67 -12.61 -18.15 9.48
C SER A 67 -13.25 -17.87 10.84
N SER A 68 -12.82 -16.80 11.50
CA SER A 68 -13.40 -16.28 12.72
C SER A 68 -13.07 -14.80 12.93
N GLU A 69 -13.88 -14.12 13.73
CA GLU A 69 -13.61 -12.74 14.18
C GLU A 69 -12.28 -12.63 14.95
N LYS A 70 -11.88 -13.69 15.67
CA LYS A 70 -10.61 -13.74 16.40
C LYS A 70 -9.40 -13.71 15.47
N GLU A 71 -9.46 -14.44 14.36
CA GLU A 71 -8.40 -14.46 13.35
C GLU A 71 -8.26 -13.10 12.68
N MET A 72 -9.39 -12.51 12.24
CA MET A 72 -9.42 -11.14 11.71
C MET A 72 -8.81 -10.16 12.71
N THR A 73 -9.27 -10.16 13.95
CA THR A 73 -8.79 -9.24 14.99
C THR A 73 -7.30 -9.41 15.24
N ARG A 74 -6.78 -10.64 15.21
CA ARG A 74 -5.35 -10.90 15.37
C ARG A 74 -4.55 -10.36 14.19
N PHE A 75 -4.99 -10.59 12.95
CA PHE A 75 -4.36 -10.04 11.75
C PHE A 75 -4.29 -8.52 11.82
N MET A 76 -5.42 -7.88 12.11
CA MET A 76 -5.49 -6.42 12.27
C MET A 76 -4.51 -5.91 13.33
N ASN A 77 -4.49 -6.51 14.51
CA ASN A 77 -3.61 -6.08 15.59
C ASN A 77 -2.13 -6.19 15.23
N LEU A 78 -1.74 -7.27 14.54
CA LEU A 78 -0.35 -7.47 14.13
C LEU A 78 0.04 -6.51 13.00
N ALA A 79 -0.83 -6.30 12.00
CA ALA A 79 -0.59 -5.32 10.93
C ALA A 79 -0.42 -3.89 11.48
N PHE A 80 -1.27 -3.47 12.43
CA PHE A 80 -1.12 -2.17 13.10
C PHE A 80 0.11 -2.09 14.01
N GLN A 81 0.46 -3.17 14.69
CA GLN A 81 1.68 -3.22 15.51
C GLN A 81 2.93 -3.10 14.63
N HIS A 82 2.93 -3.77 13.46
CA HIS A 82 3.99 -3.65 12.46
C HIS A 82 4.09 -2.22 11.92
N MET A 83 2.96 -1.65 11.49
CA MET A 83 2.90 -0.26 11.02
C MET A 83 3.43 0.73 12.07
N ALA A 84 3.11 0.52 13.36
CA ALA A 84 3.60 1.38 14.43
C ALA A 84 5.12 1.26 14.64
N ASP A 85 5.68 0.05 14.57
CA ASP A 85 7.14 -0.15 14.65
C ASP A 85 7.86 0.47 13.44
N THR A 86 7.31 0.31 12.23
CA THR A 86 7.83 0.94 11.02
C THR A 86 7.79 2.46 11.12
N ALA A 87 6.70 3.04 11.65
CA ALA A 87 6.59 4.48 11.87
C ALA A 87 7.66 5.00 12.84
N ASP A 88 7.84 4.35 14.00
CA ASP A 88 8.87 4.72 14.97
C ASP A 88 10.28 4.67 14.36
N ARG A 89 10.56 3.68 13.50
CA ARG A 89 11.85 3.59 12.77
C ARG A 89 11.99 4.69 11.73
N LEU A 90 10.95 5.03 10.99
CA LEU A 90 11.02 6.07 9.97
C LEU A 90 11.18 7.47 10.59
N ASP A 91 10.52 7.74 11.71
CA ASP A 91 10.46 9.08 12.32
C ASP A 91 11.53 9.32 13.39
N GLU A 92 11.69 8.38 14.33
CA GLU A 92 12.50 8.60 15.54
C GLU A 92 13.88 7.92 15.46
N TYR A 93 13.98 6.80 14.74
CA TYR A 93 15.21 5.99 14.63
C TYR A 93 15.53 5.55 13.19
N PRO A 94 15.68 6.49 12.23
CA PRO A 94 15.87 6.18 10.80
C PRO A 94 17.12 5.33 10.54
N GLU A 95 18.12 5.38 11.42
CA GLU A 95 19.29 4.52 11.33
C GLU A 95 18.99 3.02 11.58
N GLN A 96 17.85 2.72 12.22
CA GLN A 96 17.37 1.36 12.53
C GLN A 96 16.25 0.90 11.59
N PHE A 97 15.83 1.74 10.63
CA PHE A 97 14.92 1.33 9.58
C PHE A 97 15.65 0.37 8.64
N GLU A 98 15.08 -0.81 8.43
CA GLU A 98 15.52 -1.80 7.46
C GLU A 98 14.26 -2.35 6.77
N PRO A 99 14.15 -2.29 5.43
CA PRO A 99 13.09 -2.97 4.69
C PRO A 99 13.04 -4.46 5.03
N LEU A 100 11.85 -4.99 5.28
CA LEU A 100 11.68 -6.43 5.51
C LEU A 100 11.72 -7.19 4.18
N PHE A 101 12.92 -7.42 3.66
CA PHE A 101 13.12 -8.20 2.43
C PHE A 101 12.93 -9.70 2.66
N GLY A 102 12.48 -10.38 1.61
CA GLY A 102 12.40 -11.83 1.57
C GLY A 102 13.78 -12.48 1.43
N LEU A 103 13.87 -13.75 1.81
CA LEU A 103 15.06 -14.56 1.60
C LEU A 103 14.69 -15.83 0.83
N ARG A 104 15.53 -16.19 -0.13
CA ARG A 104 15.42 -17.44 -0.88
C ARG A 104 16.70 -18.24 -0.78
N GLU A 105 16.61 -19.46 -0.26
CA GLU A 105 17.72 -20.41 -0.28
C GLU A 105 17.87 -21.05 -1.66
N ILE A 106 19.04 -20.89 -2.29
CA ILE A 106 19.45 -21.58 -3.51
C ILE A 106 20.86 -22.13 -3.32
N ASP A 107 21.04 -23.44 -3.49
CA ASP A 107 22.35 -24.10 -3.46
C ASP A 107 23.24 -23.69 -2.27
N GLU A 108 22.69 -23.72 -1.05
CA GLU A 108 23.35 -23.33 0.22
C GLU A 108 23.69 -21.83 0.37
N HIS A 109 23.20 -20.98 -0.53
CA HIS A 109 23.32 -19.53 -0.44
C HIS A 109 21.94 -18.88 -0.22
N GLU A 110 21.88 -17.85 0.62
CA GLU A 110 20.70 -17.02 0.79
C GLU A 110 20.76 -15.86 -0.20
N LEU A 111 19.69 -15.70 -0.99
CA LEU A 111 19.49 -14.56 -1.87
C LEU A 111 18.42 -13.65 -1.29
N THR A 112 18.72 -12.37 -1.18
CA THR A 112 17.74 -11.33 -0.82
C THR A 112 16.78 -11.11 -1.98
N ILE A 113 15.49 -11.17 -1.68
CA ILE A 113 14.40 -10.90 -2.61
C ILE A 113 13.75 -9.58 -2.19
N VAL A 114 13.81 -8.59 -3.08
CA VAL A 114 13.36 -7.21 -2.81
C VAL A 114 12.06 -6.89 -3.52
N GLU A 115 11.67 -7.72 -4.49
CA GLU A 115 10.55 -7.51 -5.38
C GLU A 115 9.24 -7.38 -4.61
N GLU A 116 8.92 -8.30 -3.70
CA GLU A 116 7.67 -8.27 -2.93
C GLU A 116 7.55 -6.98 -2.12
N TRP A 117 8.62 -6.57 -1.45
CA TRP A 117 8.67 -5.31 -0.73
C TRP A 117 8.42 -4.12 -1.65
N CYS A 118 9.09 -4.09 -2.80
CA CYS A 118 8.95 -2.99 -3.76
C CYS A 118 7.55 -2.95 -4.39
N PHE A 119 6.95 -4.11 -4.71
CA PHE A 119 5.56 -4.21 -5.17
C PHE A 119 4.59 -3.67 -4.12
N GLY A 120 4.83 -3.99 -2.86
CA GLY A 120 4.09 -3.47 -1.72
C GLY A 120 4.15 -1.96 -1.66
N TYR A 121 5.37 -1.41 -1.74
CA TYR A 121 5.60 0.02 -1.73
C TYR A 121 4.86 0.72 -2.88
N MET A 122 4.98 0.20 -4.10
CA MET A 122 4.30 0.76 -5.27
C MET A 122 2.77 0.64 -5.18
N ARG A 123 2.26 -0.41 -4.53
CA ARG A 123 0.83 -0.53 -4.19
C ARG A 123 0.39 0.55 -3.21
N GLY A 124 1.21 0.90 -2.21
CA GLY A 124 0.94 1.99 -1.27
C GLY A 124 1.01 3.37 -1.92
N VAL A 125 1.99 3.60 -2.80
CA VAL A 125 2.09 4.81 -3.63
C VAL A 125 0.80 5.02 -4.42
N ALA A 126 0.22 3.96 -4.99
CA ALA A 126 -1.03 4.03 -5.76
C ALA A 126 -2.27 4.43 -4.95
N LEU A 127 -2.21 4.48 -3.62
CA LEU A 127 -3.32 4.90 -2.75
C LEU A 127 -3.46 6.42 -2.61
N SER A 128 -2.46 7.18 -3.03
CA SER A 128 -2.42 8.64 -2.92
C SER A 128 -1.82 9.30 -4.18
N ASP A 129 -1.96 10.62 -4.29
CA ASP A 129 -1.42 11.37 -5.42
C ASP A 129 0.00 11.86 -5.13
N TRP A 130 0.99 11.19 -5.74
CA TRP A 130 2.43 11.53 -5.64
C TRP A 130 2.91 12.52 -6.70
N SER A 131 2.01 13.11 -7.50
CA SER A 131 2.39 14.00 -8.61
C SER A 131 3.15 15.27 -8.19
N ALA A 132 3.06 15.66 -6.91
CA ALA A 132 3.81 16.78 -6.34
C ALA A 132 5.25 16.43 -5.91
N LEU A 133 5.70 15.18 -6.08
CA LEU A 133 7.07 14.78 -5.77
C LEU A 133 8.08 15.58 -6.63
N PRO A 134 9.07 16.25 -6.02
CA PRO A 134 10.03 17.08 -6.75
C PRO A 134 10.95 16.22 -7.62
N ASP A 135 11.44 16.80 -8.73
CA ASP A 135 12.33 16.12 -9.67
C ASP A 135 13.59 15.54 -9.01
N THR A 136 14.07 16.16 -7.93
CA THR A 136 15.25 15.69 -7.17
C THR A 136 15.02 14.38 -6.42
N LEU A 137 13.77 14.00 -6.14
CA LEU A 137 13.40 12.77 -5.44
C LEU A 137 12.77 11.71 -6.34
N LYS A 138 12.51 12.03 -7.62
CA LYS A 138 12.07 11.03 -8.59
C LYS A 138 13.02 9.82 -8.69
N PRO A 139 14.36 10.00 -8.67
CA PRO A 139 15.27 8.86 -8.67
C PRO A 139 15.10 7.92 -7.47
N ALA A 140 14.71 8.44 -6.30
CA ALA A 140 14.44 7.60 -5.12
C ALA A 140 13.19 6.73 -5.35
N LEU A 141 12.09 7.31 -5.83
CA LEU A 141 10.90 6.54 -6.17
C LEU A 141 11.17 5.54 -7.32
N GLU A 142 11.97 5.93 -8.31
CA GLU A 142 12.37 5.07 -9.43
C GLU A 142 13.24 3.89 -8.97
N ALA A 143 14.11 4.06 -7.97
CA ALA A 143 14.90 2.97 -7.39
C ALA A 143 14.01 1.87 -6.79
N ILE A 144 12.92 2.25 -6.12
CA ILE A 144 11.93 1.29 -5.59
C ILE A 144 11.09 0.71 -6.73
N ALA A 145 10.61 1.56 -7.65
CA ALA A 145 9.77 1.13 -8.78
C ALA A 145 10.50 0.18 -9.74
N LEU A 146 11.83 0.23 -9.82
CA LEU A 146 12.67 -0.67 -10.61
C LEU A 146 12.36 -2.14 -10.30
N HIS A 147 12.16 -2.47 -9.02
CA HIS A 147 11.87 -3.83 -8.55
C HIS A 147 10.38 -4.06 -8.24
N GLY A 148 9.57 -2.99 -8.19
CA GLY A 148 8.18 -3.03 -7.75
C GLY A 148 7.11 -2.91 -8.85
N THR A 149 7.50 -3.02 -10.12
CA THR A 149 6.56 -2.93 -11.26
C THR A 149 6.89 -3.94 -12.36
N GLU A 150 5.86 -4.55 -12.96
CA GLU A 150 6.04 -5.55 -14.02
C GLU A 150 6.70 -4.96 -15.28
N GLU A 151 6.48 -3.66 -15.54
CA GLU A 151 7.08 -2.94 -16.67
C GLU A 151 8.62 -2.97 -16.63
N ASN A 152 9.21 -3.10 -15.44
CA ASN A 152 10.66 -3.09 -15.24
C ASN A 152 11.31 -4.48 -15.24
N PHE A 153 10.56 -5.57 -15.35
CA PHE A 153 11.13 -6.93 -15.36
C PHE A 153 12.21 -7.12 -16.42
N ALA A 154 11.96 -6.65 -17.65
CA ALA A 154 12.93 -6.74 -18.75
C ALA A 154 14.14 -5.79 -18.59
N VAL A 155 14.08 -4.84 -17.65
CA VAL A 155 15.20 -3.97 -17.28
C VAL A 155 16.05 -4.69 -16.23
N VAL A 156 15.42 -5.21 -15.17
CA VAL A 156 16.08 -5.95 -14.09
C VAL A 156 16.81 -7.19 -14.64
N GLU A 157 16.20 -7.95 -15.54
CA GLU A 157 16.83 -9.12 -16.19
C GLU A 157 18.13 -8.80 -16.96
N LYS A 158 18.36 -7.52 -17.31
CA LYS A 158 19.54 -7.09 -18.07
C LYS A 158 20.62 -6.47 -17.20
N LEU A 159 20.35 -6.24 -15.92
CA LEU A 159 21.35 -5.71 -15.00
C LEU A 159 22.50 -6.70 -14.85
N THR A 160 23.71 -6.16 -14.80
CA THR A 160 24.85 -6.92 -14.30
C THR A 160 24.69 -7.18 -12.81
N PRO A 161 25.40 -8.18 -12.24
CA PRO A 161 25.33 -8.43 -10.81
C PRO A 161 25.68 -7.22 -9.93
N GLU A 162 26.66 -6.41 -10.36
CA GLU A 162 27.07 -5.18 -9.67
C GLU A 162 25.95 -4.11 -9.72
N GLU A 163 25.35 -3.89 -10.89
CA GLU A 163 24.21 -2.95 -11.02
C GLU A 163 22.98 -3.41 -10.23
N PHE A 164 22.74 -4.73 -10.14
CA PHE A 164 21.67 -5.28 -9.33
C PHE A 164 21.92 -5.04 -7.83
N GLU A 165 23.13 -5.33 -7.34
CA GLU A 165 23.53 -5.06 -5.94
C GLU A 165 23.40 -3.57 -5.59
N GLU A 166 23.91 -2.67 -6.45
CA GLU A 166 23.77 -1.23 -6.28
C GLU A 166 22.29 -0.79 -6.25
N SER A 167 21.45 -1.41 -7.09
CA SER A 167 20.02 -1.09 -7.12
C SER A 167 19.28 -1.55 -5.86
N VAL A 168 19.70 -2.67 -5.26
CA VAL A 168 19.15 -3.18 -3.99
C VAL A 168 19.57 -2.27 -2.84
N ASP A 169 20.85 -1.91 -2.77
CA ASP A 169 21.40 -1.02 -1.73
C ASP A 169 20.72 0.36 -1.71
N ALA A 170 20.23 0.83 -2.87
CA ALA A 170 19.55 2.11 -3.00
C ALA A 170 18.16 2.14 -2.33
N ILE A 171 17.46 0.99 -2.20
CA ILE A 171 16.04 0.92 -1.79
C ILE A 171 15.82 1.52 -0.40
N ARG A 172 16.65 1.15 0.56
CA ARG A 172 16.53 1.62 1.95
C ARG A 172 16.65 3.13 2.04
N LEU A 173 17.68 3.71 1.43
CA LEU A 173 17.91 5.15 1.44
C LEU A 173 16.80 5.89 0.68
N ALA A 174 16.33 5.33 -0.43
CA ALA A 174 15.22 5.88 -1.18
C ALA A 174 13.94 5.98 -0.33
N ALA A 175 13.58 4.93 0.41
CA ALA A 175 12.43 4.94 1.29
C ALA A 175 12.54 6.03 2.38
N LEU A 176 13.72 6.15 2.99
CA LEU A 176 14.01 7.19 4.00
C LEU A 176 13.93 8.61 3.42
N ASP A 177 14.51 8.84 2.24
CA ASP A 177 14.51 10.15 1.58
C ASP A 177 13.07 10.59 1.20
N LEU A 178 12.27 9.66 0.69
CA LEU A 178 10.87 9.91 0.35
C LEU A 178 10.04 10.22 1.60
N HIS A 179 10.17 9.41 2.64
CA HIS A 179 9.49 9.62 3.93
C HIS A 179 9.85 10.97 4.54
N ALA A 180 11.15 11.23 4.71
CA ALA A 180 11.66 12.45 5.33
C ALA A 180 11.18 13.70 4.59
N TRP A 181 11.12 13.65 3.26
CA TRP A 181 10.66 14.78 2.47
C TRP A 181 9.16 15.05 2.65
N TRP A 182 8.31 14.02 2.58
CA TRP A 182 6.86 14.21 2.76
C TRP A 182 6.51 14.65 4.18
N MET A 183 7.18 14.12 5.21
CA MET A 183 6.96 14.57 6.59
C MET A 183 7.39 16.02 6.82
N ALA A 184 8.41 16.50 6.09
CA ALA A 184 8.83 17.90 6.11
C ALA A 184 7.93 18.82 5.25
N HIS A 185 7.11 18.27 4.34
CA HIS A 185 6.28 19.01 3.38
C HIS A 185 4.83 18.47 3.34
N PRO A 186 4.09 18.53 4.47
CA PRO A 186 2.72 18.02 4.53
C PRO A 186 1.85 18.75 3.51
N GLN A 187 1.12 17.99 2.70
CA GLN A 187 0.19 18.56 1.74
C GLN A 187 -1.12 18.93 2.43
N GLU A 188 -1.72 20.05 2.03
CA GLU A 188 -3.08 20.36 2.48
C GLU A 188 -4.05 19.34 1.89
N THR A 189 -4.72 18.55 2.74
CA THR A 189 -5.75 17.63 2.28
C THR A 189 -6.84 18.43 1.57
N PRO A 190 -7.09 18.22 0.26
CA PRO A 190 -8.11 18.97 -0.43
C PRO A 190 -9.45 18.69 0.24
N VAL A 191 -10.09 19.76 0.76
CA VAL A 191 -11.38 19.66 1.42
C VAL A 191 -12.36 19.00 0.46
N LYS A 192 -12.81 17.77 0.80
CA LYS A 192 -13.86 17.09 0.04
C LYS A 192 -15.13 17.94 0.15
N VAL A 193 -15.35 18.80 -0.85
CA VAL A 193 -16.57 19.60 -0.93
C VAL A 193 -17.72 18.61 -1.03
N PRO A 194 -18.76 18.70 -0.18
CA PRO A 194 -19.90 17.81 -0.30
C PRO A 194 -20.42 17.89 -1.74
N VAL A 195 -20.41 16.76 -2.44
CA VAL A 195 -21.06 16.67 -3.75
C VAL A 195 -22.49 17.14 -3.52
N LYS A 196 -22.85 18.30 -4.09
CA LYS A 196 -24.24 18.74 -4.11
C LYS A 196 -25.00 17.66 -4.86
N VAL A 197 -25.67 16.79 -4.11
CA VAL A 197 -26.64 15.88 -4.69
C VAL A 197 -27.71 16.81 -5.23
N ASP A 198 -27.79 16.94 -6.55
CA ASP A 198 -28.89 17.65 -7.19
C ASP A 198 -30.20 17.15 -6.57
N ALA A 199 -31.12 18.08 -6.31
CA ALA A 199 -32.38 17.77 -5.63
C ALA A 199 -33.01 16.53 -6.28
N LYS A 200 -33.11 15.43 -5.51
CA LYS A 200 -33.72 14.19 -6.00
C LYS A 200 -35.08 14.53 -6.56
N VAL A 201 -35.27 14.31 -7.87
CA VAL A 201 -36.54 14.60 -8.52
C VAL A 201 -37.64 13.81 -7.81
N GLY A 202 -38.61 14.53 -7.26
CA GLY A 202 -39.70 13.93 -6.51
C GLY A 202 -40.50 13.02 -7.42
N ARG A 203 -41.01 11.91 -6.87
CA ARG A 203 -41.83 10.93 -7.61
C ARG A 203 -42.98 11.57 -8.40
N ASN A 204 -43.51 12.70 -7.94
CA ASN A 204 -44.60 13.43 -8.58
C ASN A 204 -44.17 14.67 -9.39
N ASP A 205 -42.88 15.02 -9.41
CA ASP A 205 -42.36 16.20 -10.10
C ASP A 205 -42.30 15.99 -11.61
N PRO A 206 -42.27 17.06 -12.43
CA PRO A 206 -42.04 16.95 -13.86
C PRO A 206 -40.77 16.17 -14.17
N CYS A 207 -40.87 15.20 -15.07
CA CYS A 207 -39.73 14.34 -15.39
C CYS A 207 -38.67 15.10 -16.20
N PRO A 208 -37.38 15.04 -15.81
CA PRO A 208 -36.29 15.71 -16.52
C PRO A 208 -36.04 15.11 -17.92
N CYS A 209 -36.66 13.97 -18.26
CA CYS A 209 -36.64 13.32 -19.58
C CYS A 209 -37.26 14.18 -20.72
N GLY A 210 -37.89 15.32 -20.41
CA GLY A 210 -38.54 16.19 -21.40
C GLY A 210 -39.90 15.70 -21.90
N SER A 211 -40.45 14.62 -21.33
CA SER A 211 -41.72 14.01 -21.79
C SER A 211 -42.98 14.80 -21.41
N GLY A 212 -42.87 15.81 -20.55
CA GLY A 212 -44.01 16.52 -19.97
C GLY A 212 -44.83 15.73 -18.94
N LYS A 213 -44.44 14.50 -18.58
CA LYS A 213 -45.11 13.64 -17.58
C LYS A 213 -44.44 13.74 -16.20
N LYS A 214 -45.15 13.31 -15.15
CA LYS A 214 -44.57 13.15 -13.80
C LYS A 214 -43.49 12.05 -13.80
N TYR A 215 -42.46 12.20 -12.98
CA TYR A 215 -41.31 11.27 -12.93
C TYR A 215 -41.74 9.80 -12.79
N LYS A 216 -42.70 9.52 -11.90
CA LYS A 216 -43.27 8.17 -11.71
C LYS A 216 -43.94 7.54 -12.93
N GLN A 217 -44.27 8.33 -13.94
CA GLN A 217 -44.97 7.90 -15.16
C GLN A 217 -44.08 7.97 -16.41
N CYS A 218 -42.84 8.49 -16.33
CA CYS A 218 -41.85 8.49 -17.43
C CYS A 218 -40.74 7.45 -17.16
N CYS A 219 -40.01 7.60 -16.05
CA CYS A 219 -38.70 6.96 -15.87
C CYS A 219 -38.58 6.09 -14.60
N LEU A 220 -39.66 5.93 -13.82
CA LEU A 220 -39.67 5.12 -12.60
C LEU A 220 -40.24 3.71 -12.82
N HIS A 221 -40.11 3.18 -14.03
CA HIS A 221 -40.59 1.87 -14.45
C HIS A 221 -39.50 1.11 -15.19
#